data_AF-A0A916H398-F1
#
_entry.id   AF-A0A916H398-F1
#
_cell.length_a   1.000
_cell.length_b   1.000
_cell.length_c   1.000
_cell.angle_alpha   90.00
_cell.angle_beta   90.00
_cell.angle_gamma   90.00
#
_symmetry.space_group_name_H-M   'P 1'
#
loop_
_entity.id
_entity.type
_entity.pdbx_description
1 polymer ?
#
loop_
_entity_poly.entity_id
_entity_poly.type
_entity_poly.pdbx_seq_one_letter_code
_entity_poly.pdbx_strand_id
1 'polypeptide(L)'
;MKAIKIISSILLTFFGGLSVFMTLSIILDWFDIREKEGNYVLFIVYANLVCGIIYLISAWLIYKKIDWAKTLLALSIAILLVAFVALQVYIKNEGIYEEKTVKAMIFRIAFTIILTLTAFYLSYKNQKNNNY
;
A
#
# COMPACT_ATOMS: atom_id res chain seq x y z
N MET A 1 9.08 14.48 17.51
CA MET A 1 7.72 14.48 16.87
C MET A 1 7.74 14.85 15.40
N LYS A 2 8.40 15.95 14.99
CA LYS A 2 8.60 16.27 13.56
C LYS A 2 9.31 15.15 12.81
N ALA A 3 10.36 14.58 13.40
CA ALA A 3 11.12 13.46 12.84
C ALA A 3 10.24 12.25 12.49
N ILE A 4 9.34 11.80 13.39
CA ILE A 4 8.46 10.64 13.11
C ILE A 4 7.52 10.94 11.93
N LYS A 5 6.95 12.15 11.84
CA LYS A 5 6.11 12.54 10.69
C LYS A 5 6.89 12.55 9.38
N ILE A 6 8.09 13.12 9.41
CA ILE A 6 8.98 13.20 8.25
C ILE A 6 9.38 11.79 7.80
N ILE A 7 9.78 10.93 8.74
CA ILE A 7 10.15 9.54 8.46
C ILE A 7 8.97 8.77 7.87
N SER A 8 7.78 8.84 8.48
CA SER A 8 6.57 8.20 7.95
C SER A 8 6.22 8.71 6.55
N SER A 9 6.30 10.03 6.32
CA SER A 9 6.04 10.62 5.01
C SER A 9 7.04 10.16 3.96
N ILE A 10 8.33 10.12 4.29
CA ILE A 10 9.38 9.65 3.38
C ILE A 10 9.16 8.18 3.05
N LEU A 11 8.87 7.34 4.06
CA LEU A 11 8.60 5.91 3.85
C LEU A 11 7.37 5.68 2.98
N LEU A 12 6.27 6.42 3.22
CA LEU A 12 5.06 6.34 2.39
C LEU A 12 5.33 6.78 0.95
N THR A 13 6.08 7.87 0.75
CA THR A 13 6.44 8.35 -0.58
C THR A 13 7.32 7.35 -1.32
N PHE A 14 8.35 6.83 -0.65
CA PHE A 14 9.29 5.88 -1.24
C PHE A 14 8.59 4.55 -1.57
N PHE A 15 7.83 4.00 -0.62
CA PHE A 15 7.15 2.72 -0.80
C PHE A 15 5.97 2.80 -1.77
N GLY A 16 5.19 3.88 -1.70
CA GLY A 16 4.10 4.17 -2.64
C GLY A 16 4.65 4.36 -4.05
N GLY A 17 5.72 5.15 -4.19
CA GLY A 17 6.39 5.38 -5.47
C GLY A 17 6.96 4.10 -6.08
N LEU A 18 7.68 3.31 -5.29
CA LEU A 18 8.18 2.00 -5.74
C LEU A 18 7.05 1.05 -6.13
N SER A 19 5.98 0.99 -5.34
CA SER A 19 4.83 0.13 -5.65
C SER A 19 4.15 0.56 -6.94
N VAL A 20 3.91 1.87 -7.15
CA VAL A 20 3.33 2.39 -8.39
C VAL A 20 4.25 2.11 -9.57
N PHE A 21 5.55 2.40 -9.44
CA PHE A 21 6.54 2.16 -10.49
C PHE A 21 6.58 0.70 -10.91
N MET A 22 6.73 -0.23 -9.96
CA MET A 22 6.77 -1.67 -10.23
C MET A 22 5.48 -2.13 -10.92
N THR A 23 4.34 -1.66 -10.42
CA THR A 23 3.02 -2.01 -10.97
C THR A 23 2.80 -1.45 -12.38
N LEU A 24 3.25 -0.22 -12.65
CA LEU A 24 3.21 0.38 -13.99
C LEU A 24 4.13 -0.36 -14.95
N SER A 25 5.33 -0.74 -14.50
CA SER A 25 6.26 -1.50 -15.34
C SER A 25 5.70 -2.85 -15.76
N ILE A 26 4.88 -3.49 -14.92
CA ILE A 26 4.17 -4.73 -15.27
C ILE A 26 3.09 -4.47 -16.31
N ILE A 27 2.29 -3.40 -16.14
CA ILE A 27 1.16 -3.06 -17.03
C ILE A 27 1.64 -2.58 -18.40
N LEU A 28 2.72 -1.78 -18.43
CA LEU A 28 3.29 -1.20 -19.64
C LEU A 28 4.36 -2.10 -20.30
N ASP A 29 4.56 -3.31 -19.75
CA ASP A 29 5.60 -4.26 -20.16
C ASP A 29 6.99 -3.64 -20.25
N TRP A 30 7.29 -2.76 -19.30
CA TRP A 30 8.55 -2.05 -19.26
C TRP A 30 9.63 -2.97 -18.69
N PHE A 31 10.76 -3.08 -19.39
CA PHE A 31 11.95 -3.85 -19.00
C PHE A 31 11.80 -5.39 -18.97
N ASP A 32 10.90 -5.97 -19.78
CA ASP A 32 10.61 -7.42 -19.79
C ASP A 32 10.31 -7.99 -18.39
N ILE A 33 9.79 -7.14 -17.49
CA ILE A 33 9.47 -7.53 -16.11
C ILE A 33 8.31 -8.53 -16.10
N ARG A 34 7.45 -8.48 -17.12
CA ARG A 34 6.33 -9.39 -17.33
C ARG A 34 6.77 -10.85 -17.48
N GLU A 35 7.88 -11.10 -18.18
CA GLU A 35 8.43 -12.46 -18.33
C GLU A 35 9.09 -12.97 -17.03
N LYS A 36 9.64 -12.07 -16.21
CA LYS A 36 10.30 -12.41 -14.93
C LYS A 36 9.34 -12.66 -13.77
N GLU A 37 8.16 -12.02 -13.82
CA GLU A 37 7.10 -12.20 -12.82
C GLU A 37 6.17 -13.38 -13.13
N GLY A 38 6.19 -13.92 -14.35
CA GLY A 38 5.47 -15.12 -14.73
C GLY A 38 3.96 -14.96 -14.69
N ASN A 39 3.25 -15.92 -14.07
CA ASN A 39 1.78 -15.92 -13.99
C ASN A 39 1.29 -15.15 -12.76
N TYR A 40 1.30 -13.83 -12.85
CA TYR A 40 0.72 -12.94 -11.85
C TYR A 40 -0.74 -12.62 -12.19
N VAL A 41 -1.56 -12.40 -11.16
CA VAL A 41 -2.98 -12.13 -11.36
C VAL A 41 -3.21 -10.64 -11.58
N LEU A 42 -3.65 -10.27 -12.78
CA LEU A 42 -3.77 -8.88 -13.25
C LEU A 42 -4.62 -7.99 -12.32
N PHE A 43 -5.71 -8.52 -11.75
CA PHE A 43 -6.56 -7.73 -10.83
C PHE A 43 -5.79 -7.29 -9.56
N ILE A 44 -4.82 -8.08 -9.12
CA ILE A 44 -4.01 -7.79 -7.93
C ILE A 44 -3.02 -6.68 -8.24
N VAL A 45 -2.47 -6.68 -9.45
CA VAL A 45 -1.62 -5.61 -9.97
C VAL A 45 -2.39 -4.28 -9.93
N TYR A 46 -3.61 -4.23 -10.46
CA TYR A 46 -4.44 -3.02 -10.38
C TYR A 46 -4.79 -2.60 -8.94
N ALA A 47 -5.17 -3.54 -8.07
CA ALA A 47 -5.46 -3.24 -6.66
C ALA A 47 -4.23 -2.63 -5.95
N ASN A 48 -3.04 -3.15 -6.26
CA ASN A 48 -1.78 -2.64 -5.73
C ASN A 48 -1.44 -1.26 -6.28
N LEU A 49 -1.76 -0.97 -7.54
CA LEU A 49 -1.59 0.36 -8.14
C LEU A 49 -2.39 1.40 -7.36
N VAL A 50 -3.67 1.11 -7.14
CA VAL A 50 -4.60 1.99 -6.41
C VAL A 50 -4.08 2.23 -4.99
N CYS A 51 -3.65 1.18 -4.29
CA CYS A 51 -3.08 1.32 -2.96
C CYS A 51 -1.81 2.17 -2.94
N GLY A 52 -0.92 2.00 -3.93
CA GLY A 52 0.30 2.80 -4.07
C GLY A 52 -0.01 4.29 -4.22
N ILE A 53 -1.01 4.64 -5.03
CA ILE A 53 -1.49 6.02 -5.19
C ILE A 53 -2.04 6.56 -3.86
N ILE A 54 -2.84 5.76 -3.15
CA ILE A 54 -3.38 6.16 -1.84
C ILE A 54 -2.25 6.42 -0.83
N TYR A 55 -1.14 5.66 -0.87
CA TYR A 55 0.02 5.92 0.00
C TYR A 55 0.69 7.25 -0.30
N LEU A 56 0.86 7.59 -1.58
CA LEU A 56 1.41 8.89 -1.99
C LEU A 56 0.51 10.05 -1.51
N ILE A 57 -0.81 9.91 -1.68
CA ILE A 57 -1.79 10.90 -1.20
C ILE A 57 -1.72 11.00 0.34
N SER A 58 -1.65 9.87 1.04
CA SER A 58 -1.56 9.82 2.49
C SER A 58 -0.29 10.47 3.03
N ALA A 59 0.86 10.30 2.36
CA ALA A 59 2.11 10.99 2.68
C ALA A 59 1.92 12.51 2.66
N TRP A 60 1.31 13.02 1.58
CA TRP A 60 1.04 14.43 1.42
C TRP A 60 0.06 14.98 2.47
N LEU A 61 -0.99 14.22 2.82
CA LEU A 61 -1.93 14.59 3.88
C LEU A 61 -1.28 14.64 5.26
N ILE A 62 -0.39 13.68 5.58
CA ILE A 62 0.36 13.68 6.85
C ILE A 62 1.26 14.91 6.95
N TYR A 63 1.92 15.29 5.84
CA TYR A 63 2.71 16.52 5.77
C TYR A 63 1.86 17.76 6.02
N LYS A 64 0.67 17.83 5.40
CA LYS A 64 -0.32 18.91 5.61
C LYS A 64 -1.07 18.85 6.95
N LYS A 65 -0.81 17.85 7.80
CA LYS A 65 -1.50 17.60 9.08
C LYS A 65 -3.03 17.45 8.95
N ILE A 66 -3.50 16.88 7.84
CA ILE A 66 -4.93 16.64 7.60
C ILE A 66 -5.31 15.26 8.16
N ASP A 67 -6.37 15.18 8.95
CA ASP A 67 -6.79 13.94 9.63
C ASP A 67 -7.26 12.81 8.69
N TRP A 68 -7.59 13.13 7.43
CA TRP A 68 -8.04 12.18 6.41
C TRP A 68 -6.98 11.14 6.01
N ALA A 69 -5.70 11.33 6.36
CA ALA A 69 -4.68 10.32 6.08
C ALA A 69 -5.03 8.95 6.69
N LYS A 70 -5.62 8.94 7.89
CA LYS A 70 -6.02 7.71 8.60
C LYS A 70 -7.11 6.94 7.85
N THR A 71 -8.12 7.65 7.33
CA THR A 71 -9.25 7.03 6.61
C THR A 71 -8.82 6.48 5.26
N LEU A 72 -7.94 7.19 4.55
CA LEU A 72 -7.32 6.72 3.30
C LEU A 72 -6.47 5.45 3.51
N LEU A 73 -5.61 5.43 4.53
CA LEU A 73 -4.81 4.26 4.87
C LEU A 73 -5.67 3.05 5.27
N ALA A 74 -6.74 3.28 6.05
CA ALA A 74 -7.70 2.22 6.39
C ALA A 74 -8.42 1.67 5.14
N LEU A 75 -8.77 2.54 4.19
CA LEU A 75 -9.35 2.14 2.92
C LEU A 75 -8.38 1.25 2.10
N SER A 76 -7.08 1.59 2.05
CA SER A 76 -6.08 0.74 1.41
C SER A 76 -6.00 -0.66 2.04
N ILE A 77 -6.09 -0.77 3.37
CA ILE A 77 -6.12 -2.07 4.05
C ILE A 77 -7.36 -2.87 3.61
N ALA A 78 -8.53 -2.24 3.56
CA ALA A 78 -9.76 -2.91 3.11
C ALA A 78 -9.64 -3.42 1.66
N ILE A 79 -9.09 -2.61 0.75
CA ILE A 79 -8.85 -3.01 -0.65
C ILE A 79 -7.88 -4.20 -0.71
N LEU A 80 -6.78 -4.16 0.05
CA LEU A 80 -5.81 -5.25 0.09
C LEU A 80 -6.41 -6.55 0.64
N LEU A 81 -7.24 -6.48 1.69
CA LEU A 81 -7.90 -7.65 2.25
C LEU A 81 -8.88 -8.28 1.27
N VAL A 82 -9.69 -7.46 0.59
CA VAL A 82 -10.61 -7.96 -0.46
C VAL A 82 -9.83 -8.60 -1.59
N ALA A 83 -8.76 -7.96 -2.05
CA ALA A 83 -7.90 -8.52 -3.09
C ALA A 83 -7.22 -9.83 -2.64
N PHE A 84 -6.84 -9.95 -1.37
CA PHE A 84 -6.23 -11.15 -0.82
C PHE A 84 -7.24 -12.30 -0.75
N VAL A 85 -8.47 -12.05 -0.31
CA VAL A 85 -9.55 -13.04 -0.32
C VAL A 85 -9.85 -13.49 -1.76
N ALA A 86 -9.93 -12.55 -2.70
CA ALA A 86 -10.12 -12.87 -4.12
C ALA A 86 -8.98 -13.74 -4.67
N LEU A 87 -7.73 -13.47 -4.28
CA LEU A 87 -6.58 -14.32 -4.66
C LEU A 87 -6.72 -15.73 -4.09
N GLN A 88 -7.13 -15.88 -2.83
CA GLN A 88 -7.33 -17.21 -2.23
C GLN A 88 -8.42 -18.01 -2.95
N VAL A 89 -9.50 -17.35 -3.38
CA VAL A 89 -10.56 -17.98 -4.20
C VAL A 89 -10.02 -18.38 -5.58
N TYR A 90 -9.23 -17.51 -6.22
CA TYR A 90 -8.60 -17.80 -7.52
C TYR A 90 -7.67 -19.01 -7.45
N ILE A 91 -6.83 -19.10 -6.41
CA ILE A 91 -5.93 -20.24 -6.17
C ILE A 91 -6.69 -21.54 -5.97
N LYS A 92 -7.80 -21.51 -5.22
CA LYS A 92 -8.65 -22.70 -5.00
C LYS A 92 -9.31 -23.20 -6.28
N ASN A 93 -9.51 -22.33 -7.26
CA ASN A 93 -10.09 -22.68 -8.57
C ASN A 93 -9.02 -23.08 -9.59
N GLU A 94 -7.90 -23.68 -9.15
CA GLU A 94 -6.75 -24.07 -9.99
C GLU A 94 -6.09 -22.93 -10.77
N GLY A 95 -6.31 -21.68 -10.34
CA GLY A 95 -5.69 -20.52 -10.95
C GLY A 95 -4.17 -20.59 -10.81
N ILE A 96 -3.46 -20.50 -11.94
CA ILE A 96 -1.99 -20.49 -11.94
C ILE A 96 -1.52 -19.25 -11.18
N TYR A 97 -0.72 -19.46 -10.15
CA TYR A 97 -0.18 -18.38 -9.32
C TYR A 97 1.29 -18.65 -9.01
N GLU A 98 2.07 -17.59 -8.89
CA GLU A 98 3.40 -17.70 -8.31
C GLU A 98 3.36 -17.44 -6.80
N GLU A 99 4.15 -18.20 -6.02
CA GLU A 99 4.34 -17.92 -4.60
C GLU A 99 4.83 -16.50 -4.33
N LYS A 100 5.53 -15.90 -5.31
CA LYS A 100 6.02 -14.52 -5.26
C LYS A 100 4.86 -13.53 -5.08
N THR A 101 3.72 -13.74 -5.73
CA THR A 101 2.55 -12.86 -5.62
C THR A 101 1.97 -12.89 -4.21
N VAL A 102 1.90 -14.08 -3.58
CA VAL A 102 1.39 -14.25 -2.21
C VAL A 102 2.33 -13.59 -1.21
N LYS A 103 3.65 -13.83 -1.34
CA LYS A 103 4.68 -13.19 -0.49
C LYS A 103 4.65 -11.66 -0.61
N ALA A 104 4.57 -11.14 -1.83
CA ALA A 104 4.48 -9.70 -2.07
C ALA A 104 3.21 -9.09 -1.45
N MET A 105 2.09 -9.79 -1.51
CA MET A 105 0.82 -9.32 -0.96
C MET A 105 0.82 -9.29 0.57
N ILE A 106 1.36 -10.34 1.22
CA ILE A 106 1.51 -10.38 2.68
C ILE A 106 2.45 -9.26 3.15
N PHE A 107 3.59 -9.09 2.47
CA PHE A 107 4.54 -8.02 2.79
C PHE A 107 3.88 -6.64 2.69
N ARG A 108 3.09 -6.41 1.64
CA ARG A 108 2.35 -5.16 1.44
C ARG A 108 1.32 -4.93 2.53
N ILE A 109 0.53 -5.93 2.92
CA ILE A 109 -0.45 -5.83 4.03
C ILE A 109 0.25 -5.48 5.35
N ALA A 110 1.30 -6.21 5.70
CA ALA A 110 2.05 -5.99 6.95
C ALA A 110 2.64 -4.57 7.00
N PHE A 111 3.26 -4.13 5.91
CA PHE A 111 3.85 -2.80 5.81
C PHE A 111 2.79 -1.69 5.94
N THR A 112 1.65 -1.84 5.27
CA THR A 112 0.55 -0.88 5.36
C THR A 112 -0.05 -0.80 6.75
N ILE A 113 -0.16 -1.93 7.47
CA ILE A 113 -0.63 -1.94 8.86
C ILE A 113 0.33 -1.14 9.75
N ILE A 114 1.65 -1.35 9.63
CA ILE A 114 2.66 -0.60 10.38
C ILE A 114 2.54 0.90 10.10
N LEU A 115 2.41 1.28 8.82
CA LEU A 115 2.23 2.68 8.44
C LEU A 115 0.93 3.29 8.96
N THR A 116 -0.16 2.52 8.93
CA THR A 116 -1.47 2.96 9.45
C THR A 116 -1.41 3.19 10.96
N LEU A 117 -0.79 2.27 11.71
CA LEU A 117 -0.60 2.40 13.16
C LEU A 117 0.26 3.63 13.50
N THR A 118 1.36 3.86 12.76
CA THR A 118 2.20 5.06 12.98
C THR A 118 1.44 6.35 12.68
N ALA A 119 0.65 6.39 11.60
CA ALA A 119 -0.20 7.52 11.25
C ALA A 119 -1.30 7.77 12.31
N PHE A 120 -1.90 6.70 12.84
CA PHE A 120 -2.91 6.78 13.90
C PHE A 120 -2.33 7.34 15.19
N TYR A 121 -1.16 6.82 15.62
CA TYR A 121 -0.44 7.31 16.79
C TYR A 121 -0.02 8.79 16.65
N LEU A 122 0.47 9.19 15.47
CA LEU A 122 0.83 10.57 15.17
C LEU A 122 -0.37 11.52 15.25
N SER A 123 -1.53 11.07 14.77
CA SER A 123 -2.72 11.91 14.73
C SER A 123 -3.43 12.00 16.08
N TYR A 124 -3.51 10.89 16.83
CA TYR A 124 -4.02 10.87 18.20
C TYR A 124 -3.27 11.87 19.09
N LYS A 125 -1.95 11.91 18.97
CA LYS A 125 -1.10 12.84 19.75
C LYS A 125 -1.21 14.29 19.27
N ASN A 126 -1.49 14.51 17.99
CA ASN A 126 -1.75 15.84 17.43
C ASN A 126 -3.05 16.45 17.97
N GLN A 127 -4.09 15.63 18.16
CA GLN A 127 -5.39 16.05 18.71
C GLN A 127 -5.29 16.42 20.19
N LYS A 128 -4.43 15.75 20.97
CA LYS A 128 -4.15 16.09 22.37
C LYS A 128 -3.41 17.42 22.54
N ASN A 129 -2.63 17.84 21.54
CA ASN A 129 -1.81 19.06 21.60
C ASN A 129 -2.54 20.34 21.13
N ASN A 130 -3.79 20.21 20.68
CA ASN A 130 -4.66 21.32 20.27
C ASN A 130 -5.79 21.60 21.29
N ASN A 131 -5.81 20.86 22.41
CA ASN A 131 -6.80 20.98 23.49
C ASN A 131 -6.17 21.56 24.78
N TYR A 132 -5.07 22.32 24.66
CA TYR A 132 -4.47 23.11 25.74
C TYR A 132 -4.17 24.51 25.23
#